data_AF-A0A4Z0EJV8-F1
#
_entry.id   AF-A0A4Z0EJV8-F1
#
_cell.length_a   1.000
_cell.length_b   1.000
_cell.length_c   1.000
_cell.angle_alpha   90.00
_cell.angle_beta   90.00
_cell.angle_gamma   90.00
#
_symmetry.space_group_name_H-M   'P 1'
#
loop_
_entity.id
_entity.type
_entity.pdbx_description
1 polymer ?
#
loop_
_entity_poly.entity_id
_entity_poly.type
_entity_poly.pdbx_seq_one_letter_code
_entity_poly.pdbx_strand_id
1 'polypeptide(L)'
;MKRFAFVALHAQCWPVRQQCQLLGVSPSGYYAWRKRAPSPAAEPAPAAGQVAAHRVFTIHASRYGQRRLRAQLRREGHAVCRQRLRGWLSASGLRALYTRAGTRPLRTTQADPQAIAAVTSSPPGP
;
A
#
# COMPACT_ATOMS: atom_id res chain seq x y z
N MET A 1 -20.25 -6.96 25.38
CA MET A 1 -19.68 -6.56 24.07
C MET A 1 -19.78 -7.74 23.10
N LYS A 2 -20.38 -7.56 21.92
CA LYS A 2 -20.58 -8.65 20.94
C LYS A 2 -19.24 -9.01 20.27
N ARG A 3 -18.63 -10.15 20.60
CA ARG A 3 -17.31 -10.60 20.09
C ARG A 3 -17.19 -10.54 18.55
N PHE A 4 -18.23 -10.96 17.84
CA PHE A 4 -18.23 -10.91 16.37
C PHE A 4 -18.30 -9.48 15.79
N ALA A 5 -18.90 -8.52 16.51
CA ALA A 5 -18.90 -7.12 16.09
C ALA A 5 -17.50 -6.50 16.17
N PHE A 6 -16.73 -6.85 17.20
CA PHE A 6 -15.31 -6.46 17.29
C PHE A 6 -14.51 -7.01 16.11
N VAL A 7 -14.73 -8.30 15.76
CA VAL A 7 -14.05 -8.92 14.62
C VAL A 7 -14.41 -8.21 13.32
N ALA A 8 -15.68 -7.84 13.12
CA ALA A 8 -16.13 -7.13 11.93
C ALA A 8 -15.49 -5.74 11.80
N LEU A 9 -15.42 -4.98 12.90
CA LEU A 9 -14.85 -3.63 12.94
C LEU A 9 -13.36 -3.62 12.54
N HIS A 10 -12.65 -4.68 12.91
CA HIS A 10 -11.21 -4.82 12.71
C HIS A 10 -10.82 -5.74 11.54
N ALA A 11 -11.79 -6.39 10.88
CA ALA A 11 -11.58 -7.34 9.77
C ALA A 11 -10.82 -6.75 8.58
N GLN A 12 -10.86 -5.42 8.40
CA GLN A 12 -10.08 -4.76 7.37
C GLN A 12 -8.61 -4.65 7.78
N CYS A 13 -8.30 -4.48 9.05
CA CYS A 13 -6.93 -4.23 9.49
C CYS A 13 -6.17 -5.52 9.86
N TRP A 14 -6.87 -6.54 10.34
CA TRP A 14 -6.27 -7.83 10.74
C TRP A 14 -7.01 -9.03 10.14
N PRO A 15 -6.34 -10.17 9.94
CA PRO A 15 -6.99 -11.41 9.52
C PRO A 15 -8.08 -11.85 10.52
N VAL A 16 -9.27 -12.14 10.01
CA VAL A 16 -10.41 -12.63 10.79
C VAL A 16 -10.03 -13.84 11.65
N ARG A 17 -9.28 -14.80 11.10
CA ARG A 17 -8.89 -16.02 11.82
C ARG A 17 -8.07 -15.72 13.08
N GLN A 18 -7.12 -14.79 13.00
CA GLN A 18 -6.31 -14.38 14.15
C GLN A 18 -7.15 -13.69 15.22
N GLN A 19 -8.08 -12.82 14.80
CA GLN A 19 -9.00 -12.16 15.72
C GLN A 19 -9.94 -13.16 16.40
N CYS A 20 -10.42 -14.15 15.65
CA CYS A 20 -11.24 -15.24 16.17
C CYS A 20 -10.48 -16.10 17.19
N GLN A 21 -9.22 -16.44 16.91
CA GLN A 21 -8.34 -17.14 17.87
C GLN A 21 -8.13 -16.33 19.16
N LEU A 22 -7.82 -15.04 19.04
CA LEU A 22 -7.61 -14.15 20.19
C LEU A 22 -8.86 -14.03 21.08
N LEU A 23 -10.05 -14.04 20.47
CA LEU A 23 -11.32 -13.88 21.17
C LEU A 23 -11.97 -15.21 21.59
N GLY A 24 -11.34 -16.35 21.29
CA GLY A 24 -11.89 -17.67 21.58
C GLY A 24 -13.18 -17.99 20.84
N VAL A 25 -13.37 -17.47 19.62
CA VAL A 25 -14.57 -17.70 18.80
C VAL A 25 -14.23 -18.44 17.51
N SER A 26 -15.19 -19.20 16.97
CA SER A 26 -14.98 -19.89 15.69
C SER A 26 -15.07 -18.93 14.49
N PRO A 27 -14.17 -19.04 13.49
CA PRO A 27 -14.29 -18.29 12.24
C PRO A 27 -15.59 -18.63 11.49
N SER A 28 -16.03 -19.89 11.54
CA SER A 28 -17.30 -20.33 10.94
C SER A 28 -18.50 -19.61 11.56
N GLY A 29 -18.53 -19.50 12.90
CA GLY A 29 -19.54 -18.73 13.63
C GLY A 29 -19.53 -17.25 13.25
N TYR A 30 -18.35 -16.65 13.08
CA TYR A 30 -18.22 -15.28 12.59
C TYR A 30 -18.83 -15.10 11.20
N TYR A 31 -18.51 -15.96 10.23
CA TYR A 31 -19.05 -15.82 8.88
C TYR A 31 -20.56 -16.09 8.82
N ALA A 32 -21.08 -17.03 9.63
CA ALA A 32 -22.52 -17.28 9.75
C ALA A 32 -23.25 -16.13 10.45
N TRP A 33 -22.63 -15.51 11.45
CA TRP A 33 -23.15 -14.29 12.08
C TRP A 33 -23.15 -13.13 11.08
N ARG A 34 -22.08 -12.95 10.30
CA ARG A 34 -21.95 -11.88 9.32
C ARG A 34 -23.00 -11.96 8.20
N LYS A 35 -23.44 -13.16 7.83
CA LYS A 35 -24.54 -13.37 6.86
C LYS A 35 -25.92 -12.99 7.43
N ARG A 36 -26.12 -13.16 8.73
CA ARG A 36 -27.41 -12.92 9.42
C ARG A 36 -27.52 -11.51 9.99
N ALA A 37 -26.40 -10.87 10.29
CA ALA A 37 -26.39 -9.51 10.76
C ALA A 37 -26.85 -8.57 9.63
N PRO A 38 -27.75 -7.61 9.89
CA PRO A 38 -27.92 -6.47 8.98
C PRO A 38 -26.53 -5.89 8.79
N SER A 39 -26.15 -5.60 7.53
CA SER A 39 -24.76 -5.32 7.15
C SER A 39 -24.12 -4.50 8.25
N PRO A 40 -22.99 -4.94 8.86
CA PRO A 40 -22.36 -4.12 9.87
C PRO A 40 -22.17 -2.79 9.16
N ALA A 41 -22.94 -1.78 9.61
CA ALA A 41 -22.80 -0.43 9.13
C ALA A 41 -21.29 -0.25 9.13
N ALA A 42 -20.73 0.01 7.95
CA ALA A 42 -19.32 0.26 7.85
C ALA A 42 -19.13 1.50 8.71
N GLU A 43 -18.90 1.28 10.00
CA GLU A 43 -18.71 2.30 11.02
C GLU A 43 -17.71 3.23 10.35
N PRO A 44 -18.12 4.48 10.09
CA PRO A 44 -17.35 5.36 9.25
C PRO A 44 -15.96 5.37 9.86
N ALA A 45 -15.00 4.80 9.12
CA ALA A 45 -13.60 4.92 9.50
C ALA A 45 -13.41 6.40 9.82
N PRO A 46 -12.78 6.77 10.95
CA PRO A 46 -12.79 8.14 11.44
C PRO A 46 -12.51 9.04 10.25
N ALA A 47 -13.53 9.82 9.83
CA ALA A 47 -13.56 10.43 8.51
C ALA A 47 -12.29 11.24 8.24
N ALA A 48 -11.71 11.78 9.33
CA ALA A 48 -10.38 12.38 9.41
C ALA A 48 -9.27 11.60 8.68
N GLY A 49 -9.17 10.27 8.85
CA GLY A 49 -8.12 9.46 8.22
C GLY A 49 -8.30 9.31 6.71
N GLN A 50 -9.53 9.30 6.20
CA GLN A 50 -9.82 9.30 4.76
C GLN A 50 -9.62 10.69 4.16
N VAL A 51 -10.05 11.74 4.85
CA VAL A 51 -9.84 13.14 4.43
C VAL A 51 -8.34 13.46 4.38
N ALA A 52 -7.57 13.02 5.38
CA ALA A 52 -6.12 13.14 5.37
C ALA A 52 -5.48 12.31 4.25
N ALA A 53 -5.96 11.08 4.01
CA ALA A 53 -5.48 10.25 2.90
C ALA A 53 -5.70 10.94 1.54
N HIS A 54 -6.87 11.55 1.35
CA HIS A 54 -7.18 12.34 0.17
C HIS A 54 -6.25 13.55 0.03
N ARG A 55 -6.10 14.34 1.10
CA ARG A 55 -5.23 15.52 1.14
C ARG A 55 -3.78 15.18 0.82
N VAL A 56 -3.22 14.14 1.44
CA VAL A 56 -1.83 13.73 1.18
C VAL A 56 -1.68 13.20 -0.25
N PHE A 57 -2.67 12.48 -0.75
CA PHE A 57 -2.66 11.95 -2.11
C PHE A 57 -2.70 13.07 -3.16
N THR A 58 -3.52 14.11 -2.94
CA THR A 58 -3.60 15.28 -3.84
C THR A 58 -2.35 16.15 -3.75
N ILE A 59 -1.82 16.43 -2.55
CA ILE A 59 -0.56 17.19 -2.36
C ILE A 59 0.60 16.55 -3.11
N HIS A 60 0.69 15.22 -3.11
CA HIS A 60 1.77 14.51 -3.80
C HIS A 60 1.45 14.14 -5.26
N ALA A 61 0.39 14.71 -5.84
CA ALA A 61 -0.04 14.53 -7.23
C ALA A 61 -0.10 13.04 -7.64
N SER A 62 -0.68 12.19 -6.78
CA SER A 62 -0.82 10.75 -7.02
C SER A 62 0.49 9.97 -7.15
N ARG A 63 1.69 10.58 -6.98
CA ARG A 63 2.98 9.87 -7.04
C ARG A 63 3.19 8.92 -5.87
N TYR A 64 2.51 9.18 -4.75
CA TYR A 64 2.64 8.38 -3.55
C TYR A 64 1.76 7.14 -3.63
N GLY A 65 2.41 6.00 -3.84
CA GLY A 65 1.78 4.70 -3.65
C GLY A 65 1.37 4.45 -2.20
N GLN A 66 0.56 3.41 -2.01
CA GLN A 66 0.00 2.97 -0.73
C GLN A 66 1.01 2.92 0.44
N ARG A 67 2.27 2.56 0.17
CA ARG A 67 3.33 2.47 1.19
C ARG A 67 3.76 3.84 1.72
N ARG A 68 4.00 4.80 0.82
CA ARG A 68 4.43 6.18 1.16
C ARG A 68 3.28 6.98 1.75
N LEU A 69 2.08 6.85 1.16
CA LEU A 69 0.87 7.47 1.66
C LEU A 69 0.59 7.08 3.12
N ARG A 70 0.71 5.79 3.45
CA ARG A 70 0.54 5.32 4.83
C ARG A 70 1.62 5.82 5.79
N ALA A 71 2.86 5.95 5.34
CA ALA A 71 3.94 6.48 6.18
C ALA A 71 3.70 7.97 6.51
N GLN A 72 3.25 8.74 5.52
CA GLN A 72 2.91 10.14 5.70
C GLN A 72 1.69 10.32 6.61
N LEU A 73 0.63 9.52 6.40
CA LEU A 73 -0.55 9.53 7.29
C LEU A 73 -0.18 9.23 8.74
N ARG A 74 0.75 8.29 8.97
CA ARG A 74 1.24 8.02 10.33
C ARG A 74 2.01 9.19 10.94
N ARG A 75 2.79 9.93 10.15
CA ARG A 75 3.49 11.15 10.61
C ARG A 75 2.50 12.25 10.99
N GLU A 76 1.38 12.32 10.28
CA GLU A 76 0.29 13.26 10.56
C GLU A 76 -0.66 12.78 11.68
N GLY A 77 -0.33 11.67 12.36
CA GLY A 77 -1.12 11.14 13.47
C GLY A 77 -2.31 10.26 13.06
N HIS A 78 -2.50 10.02 11.76
CA HIS A 78 -3.58 9.18 11.24
C HIS A 78 -3.14 7.72 11.10
N ALA A 79 -3.56 6.88 12.05
CA ALA A 79 -3.34 5.43 12.01
C ALA A 79 -4.29 4.73 11.02
N VAL A 80 -3.89 4.65 9.74
CA VAL A 80 -4.65 3.91 8.71
C VAL A 80 -3.98 2.58 8.39
N CYS A 81 -4.77 1.49 8.41
CA CYS A 81 -4.28 0.17 8.03
C CYS A 81 -4.20 0.01 6.51
N ARG A 82 -3.26 -0.83 6.05
CA ARG A 82 -2.95 -1.01 4.62
C ARG A 82 -4.19 -1.38 3.79
N GLN A 83 -4.99 -2.34 4.25
CA GLN A 83 -6.15 -2.82 3.51
C GLN A 83 -7.25 -1.76 3.44
N ARG A 84 -7.42 -0.95 4.48
CA ARG A 84 -8.38 0.16 4.50
C ARG A 84 -7.97 1.24 3.52
N LEU A 85 -6.68 1.59 3.47
CA LEU A 85 -6.14 2.50 2.47
C LEU A 85 -6.31 1.94 1.05
N ARG A 86 -6.10 0.64 0.85
CA ARG A 86 -6.36 -0.05 -0.42
C ARG A 86 -7.84 0.01 -0.81
N GLY A 87 -8.74 -0.32 0.11
CA GLY A 87 -10.18 -0.28 -0.13
C GLY A 87 -10.66 1.11 -0.49
N TRP A 88 -10.17 2.13 0.23
CA TRP A 88 -10.44 3.53 -0.07
C TRP A 88 -9.91 3.92 -1.46
N LEU A 89 -8.63 3.66 -1.78
CA LEU A 89 -8.06 3.92 -3.12
C LEU A 89 -8.83 3.22 -4.25
N SER A 90 -9.28 1.97 -4.02
CA SER A 90 -10.08 1.22 -5.00
C SER A 90 -11.49 1.80 -5.16
N ALA A 91 -12.15 2.16 -4.06
CA ALA A 91 -13.50 2.74 -4.08
C ALA A 91 -13.52 4.16 -4.68
N SER A 92 -12.46 4.94 -4.46
CA SER A 92 -12.32 6.30 -4.99
C SER A 92 -11.75 6.33 -6.42
N GLY A 93 -11.45 5.18 -7.04
CA GLY A 93 -10.83 5.10 -8.36
C GLY A 93 -9.42 5.69 -8.43
N LEU A 94 -8.81 6.03 -7.29
CA LEU A 94 -7.52 6.70 -7.22
C LEU A 94 -6.40 5.67 -7.34
N ARG A 95 -5.66 5.74 -8.45
CA ARG A 95 -4.46 4.92 -8.68
C ARG A 95 -3.24 5.81 -8.55
N ALA A 96 -2.25 5.36 -7.78
CA ALA A 96 -0.98 6.04 -7.75
C ALA A 96 -0.36 6.03 -9.15
N LEU A 97 0.07 7.20 -9.62
CA LEU A 97 0.85 7.34 -10.82
C LEU A 97 2.20 6.69 -10.57
N TYR A 98 2.41 5.54 -11.19
CA TYR A 98 3.73 4.93 -11.28
C TYR A 98 4.26 5.19 -12.68
N THR A 99 5.51 5.66 -12.78
CA THR A 99 6.24 5.56 -14.04
C THR A 99 6.44 4.06 -14.29
N ARG A 100 5.93 3.54 -15.41
CA ARG A 100 6.21 2.15 -15.81
C ARG A 100 7.72 1.96 -15.83
N ALA A 101 8.25 1.13 -14.94
CA ALA A 101 9.67 0.76 -14.90
C ALA A 101 10.11 -0.13 -16.09
N GLY A 102 9.37 -0.07 -17.20
CA GLY A 102 9.60 -0.86 -18.40
C GLY A 102 10.31 -0.09 -19.52
N THR A 103 10.45 1.23 -19.43
CA THR A 103 11.26 1.98 -20.40
C THR A 103 12.71 1.88 -19.96
N ARG A 104 13.44 0.93 -20.55
CA ARG A 104 14.91 0.91 -20.52
C ARG A 104 15.38 2.34 -20.84
N PRO A 105 16.23 2.98 -20.01
CA PRO A 105 16.75 4.30 -20.35
C PRO A 105 17.45 4.19 -21.71
N LEU A 106 17.17 5.12 -22.63
CA LEU A 106 17.92 5.21 -23.89
C LEU A 106 19.41 5.29 -23.53
N ARG A 107 20.20 4.39 -24.11
CA ARG A 107 21.63 4.30 -23.89
C ARG A 107 22.27 5.53 -24.56
N THR A 108 22.46 6.61 -23.82
CA THR A 108 22.98 7.90 -24.34
C THR A 108 24.50 7.90 -24.54
N THR A 109 25.18 6.82 -24.15
CA THR A 109 26.63 6.69 -24.28
C THR A 109 26.97 5.32 -24.88
N GLN A 110 27.37 5.32 -26.14
CA GLN A 110 28.15 4.23 -26.73
C GLN A 110 29.61 4.53 -26.39
N ALA A 111 30.29 3.63 -25.69
CA ALA A 111 31.73 3.75 -25.51
C ALA A 111 32.41 3.61 -26.86
N ASP A 112 33.28 4.55 -27.22
CA ASP A 112 34.05 4.52 -28.46
C ASP A 112 35.01 3.32 -28.44
N PRO A 113 34.84 2.31 -29.33
CA PRO A 113 35.71 1.13 -29.35
C PRO A 113 37.17 1.46 -29.67
N GLN A 114 37.46 2.62 -30.29
CA GLN A 114 38.82 3.06 -30.61
C GLN A 114 39.61 3.48 -29.35
N ALA A 115 38.93 3.99 -28.32
CA ALA A 115 39.57 4.41 -27.07
C ALA A 115 40.06 3.22 -26.23
N ILE A 116 39.41 2.05 -26.33
CA ILE A 116 39.79 0.84 -25.60
C ILE A 116 41.01 0.16 -26.24
N ALA A 117 41.12 0.22 -27.57
CA ALA A 117 42.24 -0.39 -28.30
C ALA A 117 43.58 0.32 -28.04
N ALA A 118 43.57 1.63 -27.82
CA ALA A 118 44.78 2.43 -27.56
C ALA A 118 45.43 2.17 -26.19
N VAL A 119 44.65 1.72 -25.19
CA VAL A 119 45.15 1.39 -23.84
C VAL A 119 45.92 0.07 -23.82
N THR A 120 45.52 -0.88 -24.66
CA THR A 120 46.08 -2.24 -24.66
C THR A 120 47.36 -2.36 -25.50
N SER A 121 47.65 -1.40 -26.38
CA SER A 121 48.80 -1.47 -27.31
C SER A 121 50.09 -0.83 -26.79
N SER A 122 50.16 -0.40 -25.53
CA SER A 122 51.40 0.13 -24.96
C SER A 122 52.30 -1.02 -24.48
N PRO A 123 53.48 -1.26 -25.11
CA PRO A 123 54.39 -2.29 -24.64
C PRO A 123 55.09 -1.83 -23.35
N PRO A 124 55.34 -2.74 -22.38
CA PRO A 124 56.19 -2.41 -21.25
C PRO A 124 57.62 -2.14 -21.75
N GLY A 125 58.11 -0.92 -21.54
CA GLY A 125 59.47 -0.52 -21.87
C GLY A 125 60.52 -1.24 -21.01
N PRO A 126 61.78 -1.30 -21.48
CA PRO A 126 62.87 -2.10 -20.89
C PRO A 126 63.32 -1.61 -19.50
#